data_AF-A0A6G3X4C3-F1
#
_entry.id   AF-A0A6G3X4C3-F1
#
_cell.length_a   1.000
_cell.length_b   1.000
_cell.length_c   1.000
_cell.angle_alpha   90.00
_cell.angle_beta   90.00
_cell.angle_gamma   90.00
#
_symmetry.space_group_name_H-M   'P 1'
#
loop_
_entity.id
_entity.type
_entity.pdbx_description
1 polymer ?
#
loop_
_entity_poly.entity_id
_entity_poly.type
_entity_poly.pdbx_seq_one_letter_code
_entity_poly.pdbx_strand_id
1 'polypeptide(L)' 'TDAGEMKLMRCEECPSDMDEALYERLYDWRAAQATLLGQPDFCVFTEKTLMAIAEAVPSTEGELVVIAGVGNRKLSRF' A
#
# COMPACT_ATOMS: atom_id res chain seq x y z
N THR A 1 2.93 10.87 -42.84
CA THR A 1 3.33 11.66 -41.66
C THR A 1 2.02 12.09 -41.02
N ASP A 2 1.69 11.81 -39.78
CA ASP A 2 2.50 11.67 -38.57
C ASP A 2 1.62 11.01 -37.48
N ALA A 3 2.32 10.44 -36.50
CA ALA A 3 2.00 9.74 -35.26
C ALA A 3 0.55 9.55 -34.77
N GLY A 4 0.33 8.31 -34.31
CA GLY A 4 -0.85 7.87 -33.59
C GLY A 4 -1.02 8.58 -32.24
N GLU A 5 -2.20 9.15 -32.07
CA GLU A 5 -2.72 9.50 -30.75
C GLU A 5 -3.49 8.31 -30.19
N MET A 6 -2.75 7.32 -29.69
CA MET A 6 -3.27 6.46 -28.63
C MET A 6 -3.13 7.23 -27.32
N LYS A 7 -4.01 8.20 -27.12
CA LYS A 7 -4.16 8.82 -25.79
C LYS A 7 -5.21 8.02 -25.07
N LEU A 8 -4.74 7.16 -24.15
CA LEU A 8 -5.59 6.44 -23.22
C LEU A 8 -6.59 7.43 -22.62
N MET A 9 -7.87 7.27 -22.97
CA MET A 9 -8.97 7.68 -22.09
C MET A 9 -8.89 6.77 -20.87
N ARG A 10 -7.99 7.08 -19.94
CA ARG A 10 -7.98 6.42 -18.64
C ARG A 10 -9.10 7.07 -17.85
N CYS A 11 -10.18 6.33 -17.65
CA CYS A 11 -11.32 6.73 -16.84
C CYS A 11 -10.85 7.51 -15.61
N GLU A 12 -11.15 8.81 -15.57
CA GLU A 12 -10.83 9.70 -14.45
C GLU A 12 -11.65 9.36 -13.19
N GLU A 13 -12.58 8.41 -13.33
CA GLU A 13 -13.50 7.90 -12.32
C GLU A 13 -13.53 6.37 -12.30
N CYS A 14 -12.43 5.69 -12.66
CA CYS A 14 -12.32 4.31 -12.20
C CYS A 14 -12.18 4.37 -10.67
N PRO A 15 -13.14 3.86 -9.88
CA PRO A 15 -12.91 3.68 -8.46
C PRO A 15 -11.71 2.75 -8.36
N SER A 16 -10.57 3.31 -7.98
CA SER A 16 -9.47 2.51 -7.49
C SER A 16 -10.06 1.72 -6.33
N ASP A 17 -10.01 0.39 -6.37
CA ASP A 17 -10.45 -0.46 -5.26
C ASP A 17 -9.67 -0.16 -3.96
N MET A 18 -8.64 0.69 -4.04
CA MET A 18 -7.88 1.23 -2.92
C MET A 18 -8.70 2.23 -2.09
N ASP A 19 -8.84 1.93 -0.81
CA ASP A 19 -9.29 2.89 0.21
C ASP A 19 -8.18 3.94 0.47
N GLU A 20 -8.31 5.12 -0.13
CA GLU A 20 -7.36 6.25 0.03
C GLU A 20 -7.22 6.68 1.50
N ALA A 21 -8.32 6.68 2.27
CA ALA A 21 -8.27 7.06 3.67
C ALA A 21 -7.50 6.03 4.51
N LEU A 22 -7.63 4.74 4.18
CA LEU A 22 -6.82 3.68 4.79
C LEU A 22 -5.34 3.83 4.41
N TYR A 23 -5.05 4.13 3.14
CA TYR A 23 -3.68 4.35 2.68
C TYR A 23 -3.00 5.50 3.44
N GLU A 24 -3.66 6.65 3.59
CA GLU A 24 -3.14 7.80 4.35
C GLU A 24 -2.85 7.42 5.81
N ARG A 25 -3.78 6.73 6.49
CA ARG A 25 -3.57 6.24 7.86
C ARG A 25 -2.38 5.28 7.97
N LEU A 26 -2.20 4.40 6.98
CA LEU A 26 -1.08 3.47 6.92
C LEU A 26 0.24 4.19 6.67
N TYR A 27 0.23 5.24 5.85
CA TYR A 27 1.41 6.06 5.57
C TYR A 27 1.90 6.76 6.84
N ASP A 28 0.99 7.41 7.57
CA ASP A 28 1.29 8.07 8.85
C ASP A 28 1.79 7.08 9.91
N TRP A 29 1.10 5.95 10.06
CA TRP A 29 1.53 4.89 10.98
C TRP A 29 2.94 4.38 10.64
N ARG A 30 3.23 4.18 9.35
CA ARG A 30 4.53 3.70 8.90
C ARG A 30 5.65 4.66 9.27
N ALA A 31 5.47 5.96 9.04
CA ALA A 31 6.44 7.00 9.38
C ALA A 31 6.70 7.05 10.90
N ALA A 32 5.64 6.93 11.70
CA ALA A 32 5.76 6.85 13.15
C ALA A 32 6.56 5.60 13.59
N GLN A 33 6.27 4.43 13.04
CA GLN A 33 7.00 3.20 13.36
C GLN A 33 8.47 3.25 12.94
N ALA A 34 8.74 3.81 11.77
CA ALA A 34 10.09 3.96 11.24
C ALA A 34 10.95 4.86 12.13
N THR A 35 10.35 5.96 12.60
CA THR A 35 10.95 6.87 13.59
C THR A 35 11.29 6.14 14.88
N LEU A 36 10.37 5.32 15.42
CA LEU A 36 10.60 4.53 16.63
C LEU A 36 11.73 3.51 16.47
N LEU A 37 11.87 2.94 15.27
CA LEU A 37 12.92 1.97 14.95
C LEU A 37 14.25 2.61 14.54
N GLY A 38 14.29 3.92 14.30
CA GLY A 38 15.47 4.61 13.76
C GLY A 38 15.86 4.11 12.37
N GLN A 39 14.88 3.69 11.57
CA GLN A 39 15.09 3.14 10.23
C GLN A 39 14.26 3.91 9.20
N PRO A 40 14.63 3.87 7.90
CA PRO A 40 13.78 4.41 6.85
C PRO A 40 12.41 3.72 6.78
N ASP A 41 11.37 4.46 6.42
CA ASP A 41 9.97 4.00 6.36
C ASP A 41 9.76 2.73 5.54
N PHE A 42 10.45 2.63 4.40
CA PHE A 42 10.36 1.46 3.52
C PHE A 42 10.82 0.15 4.19
N CYS A 43 11.60 0.22 5.28
CA CYS A 43 11.98 -0.95 6.07
C CYS A 43 10.81 -1.51 6.88
N VAL A 44 9.87 -0.65 7.31
CA VAL A 44 8.63 -1.07 7.98
C VAL A 44 7.70 -1.72 6.95
N PHE A 45 7.29 -0.98 5.92
CA PHE A 45 6.58 -1.51 4.74
C PHE A 45 6.88 -0.65 3.50
N THR A 46 6.95 -1.29 2.33
CA THR A 46 7.06 -0.55 1.07
C THR A 46 5.73 0.11 0.72
N GLU A 47 5.75 1.13 -0.14
CA GLU A 47 4.53 1.77 -0.64
C GLU A 47 3.61 0.79 -1.35
N LYS A 48 4.19 -0.14 -2.13
CA LYS A 48 3.44 -1.22 -2.78
C LYS A 48 2.69 -2.10 -1.78
N THR A 49 3.26 -2.36 -0.61
CA THR A 49 2.58 -3.11 0.44
C THR A 49 1.46 -2.31 1.09
N LEU A 50 1.65 -1.00 1.33
CA LEU A 50 0.56 -0.15 1.86
C LEU A 50 -0.61 -0.05 0.88
N MET A 51 -0.32 0.11 -0.41
CA MET A 51 -1.31 0.10 -1.49
C MET A 51 -2.07 -1.22 -1.52
N ALA A 52 -1.38 -2.35 -1.46
CA ALA A 52 -2.02 -3.67 -1.45
C ALA A 52 -2.90 -3.90 -0.20
N ILE A 53 -2.53 -3.35 0.97
CA ILE A 53 -3.39 -3.37 2.17
C ILE A 53 -4.62 -2.48 1.97
N ALA A 54 -4.44 -1.30 1.40
CA ALA A 54 -5.52 -0.36 1.13
C ALA A 54 -6.50 -0.87 0.05
N GLU A 55 -6.04 -1.65 -0.92
CA GLU A 55 -6.88 -2.36 -1.90
C GLU A 55 -7.60 -3.57 -1.31
N ALA A 56 -6.91 -4.36 -0.47
CA ALA A 56 -7.49 -5.58 0.10
C ALA A 56 -8.43 -5.32 1.29
N VAL A 57 -8.27 -4.17 1.96
CA VAL A 57 -8.99 -3.77 3.19
C VAL A 57 -9.14 -4.95 4.18
N PRO A 58 -8.03 -5.60 4.56
CA PRO A 58 -8.08 -6.82 5.35
C PRO A 58 -8.68 -6.54 6.73
N SER A 59 -9.60 -7.40 7.16
CA SER A 59 -10.25 -7.32 8.47
C SER A 59 -9.64 -8.29 9.48
N THR A 60 -8.75 -9.18 9.04
CA THR A 60 -8.11 -10.20 9.89
C THR A 60 -6.60 -10.27 9.67
N GLU A 61 -5.87 -10.75 10.68
CA GLU A 61 -4.42 -11.01 10.55
C GLU A 61 -4.12 -12.04 9.45
N GLY A 62 -4.97 -13.03 9.27
CA GLY A 62 -4.82 -14.04 8.21
C GLY A 62 -4.88 -13.43 6.80
N GLU A 63 -5.74 -12.43 6.60
CA GLU A 63 -5.81 -11.67 5.35
C GLU A 63 -4.60 -10.75 5.16
N LEU A 64 -4.00 -10.24 6.25
CA LEU A 64 -2.75 -9.50 6.16
C LEU A 64 -1.58 -10.40 5.72
N VAL A 65 -1.49 -11.63 6.22
CA VAL A 65 -0.40 -12.59 5.89
C VAL A 65 -0.32 -12.90 4.39
N VAL A 66 -1.47 -12.90 3.70
CA VAL A 66 -1.50 -13.24 2.26
C VAL A 66 -1.07 -12.08 1.36
N ILE A 67 -0.96 -10.86 1.89
CA ILE A 67 -0.52 -9.69 1.13
C ILE A 67 0.99 -9.77 0.88
N ALA A 68 1.37 -9.74 -0.41
CA ALA A 68 2.77 -9.81 -0.82
C ALA A 68 3.59 -8.66 -0.18
N GLY A 69 4.57 -9.03 0.65
CA GLY A 69 5.41 -8.08 1.41
C GLY A 69 5.08 -7.98 2.91
N VAL A 70 3.96 -8.57 3.34
CA VAL A 70 3.60 -8.80 4.74
C VAL A 70 3.94 -10.24 5.11
N GLY A 71 5.23 -10.53 5.28
CA GLY A 71 5.66 -11.86 5.74
C GLY A 71 5.32 -12.09 7.22
N ASN A 72 5.11 -13.35 7.64
CA ASN A 72 4.84 -13.73 9.04
C ASN A 72 5.78 -13.07 10.06
N ARG A 73 7.06 -12.93 9.72
CA ARG A 73 8.05 -12.29 10.59
C ARG A 73 7.81 -10.80 10.83
N LYS A 74 7.15 -10.10 9.90
CA LYS A 74 6.74 -8.69 10.09
C LYS A 74 5.50 -8.59 10.98
N LEU A 75 4.52 -9.48 10.83
CA LEU A 75 3.33 -9.49 11.70
C LEU A 75 3.67 -9.88 13.14
N SER A 76 4.67 -10.72 13.37
CA SER A 76 5.16 -10.97 14.73
C SER A 76 5.98 -9.81 15.31
N ARG A 77 6.37 -8.82 14.48
CA ARG A 77 7.25 -7.71 14.84
C ARG A 77 6.49 -6.41 15.12
N PHE A 78 5.34 -6.22 14.48
CA PHE A 78 4.49 -5.02 14.50
C PHE A 78 3.06 -5.43 14.80
#